data_AF-A0A951Z6Z6-F1
#
_entry.id   AF-A0A951Z6Z6-F1
#
_cell.length_a   1.000
_cell.length_b   1.000
_cell.length_c   1.000
_cell.angle_alpha   90.00
_cell.angle_beta   90.00
_cell.angle_gamma   90.00
#
_symmetry.space_group_name_H-M   'P 1'
#
loop_
_entity.id
_entity.type
_entity.pdbx_description
1 polymer ?
#
loop_
_entity_poly.entity_id
_entity_poly.type
_entity_poly.pdbx_seq_one_letter_code
_entity_poly.pdbx_strand_id
1 'polypeptide(L)'
;MNPELSRRSVIKVGVAATAGLILGCRIRESAAATPQGAADPFAPNAWLRVAPSGEVFITVAKPDIGTGVRTSLAMIVAEELGVAWESVKVEQAVADAKYGSMMIGGSTSVRSSWRPLREAGAAARAMLIEALMTNHPHDCPV
;
A
#
# COMPACT_ATOMS: atom_id res chain seq x y z
N MET A 1 -56.16 25.37 26.73
CA MET A 1 -55.70 24.14 27.41
C MET A 1 -55.05 23.27 26.33
N ASN A 2 -53.72 23.31 26.22
CA ASN A 2 -52.99 22.56 25.20
C ASN A 2 -52.95 21.07 25.57
N PRO A 3 -53.29 20.14 24.66
CA PRO A 3 -53.05 18.72 24.89
C PRO A 3 -51.54 18.44 24.78
N GLU A 4 -50.90 18.14 25.90
CA GLU A 4 -49.50 17.72 25.98
C GLU A 4 -49.27 16.45 25.12
N LEU A 5 -48.56 16.61 24.00
CA LEU A 5 -48.15 15.50 23.14
C LEU A 5 -47.08 14.68 23.86
N SER A 6 -47.49 13.55 24.46
CA SER A 6 -46.58 12.63 25.15
C SER A 6 -45.62 11.94 24.18
N ARG A 7 -44.31 11.96 24.47
CA ARG A 7 -43.24 11.27 23.69
C ARG A 7 -43.59 9.84 23.24
N ARG A 8 -44.44 9.13 23.98
CA ARG A 8 -44.86 7.74 23.66
C ARG A 8 -45.89 7.65 22.53
N SER A 9 -46.70 8.68 22.27
CA SER A 9 -47.62 8.67 21.12
C SER A 9 -46.89 8.85 19.79
N VAL A 10 -45.78 9.61 19.80
CA VAL A 10 -44.90 9.78 18.62
C VAL A 10 -44.25 8.46 18.21
N ILE A 11 -43.83 7.63 19.16
CA ILE A 11 -43.24 6.31 18.87
C ILE A 11 -44.30 5.32 18.36
N LYS A 12 -45.55 5.39 18.85
CA LYS A 12 -46.62 4.49 18.39
C LYS A 12 -47.10 4.80 16.96
N VAL A 13 -47.04 6.05 16.52
CA VAL A 13 -47.45 6.45 15.16
C VAL A 13 -46.35 6.17 14.12
N GLY A 14 -45.08 6.12 14.52
CA GLY A 14 -43.95 5.94 13.59
C GLY A 14 -43.76 4.52 13.02
N VAL A 15 -44.39 3.48 13.58
CA VAL A 15 -44.15 2.08 13.16
C VAL A 15 -44.90 1.71 11.87
N ALA A 16 -45.95 2.44 11.49
CA ALA A 16 -46.80 2.09 10.35
C ALA A 16 -46.26 2.50 8.96
N ALA A 17 -45.11 3.19 8.87
CA ALA A 17 -44.63 3.77 7.62
C ALA A 17 -43.17 3.40 7.27
N THR A 18 -42.69 2.21 7.65
CA THR A 18 -41.40 1.69 7.15
C THR A 18 -41.62 0.61 6.11
N ALA A 19 -42.17 1.00 4.96
CA ALA A 19 -41.93 0.24 3.73
C ALA A 19 -40.45 0.45 3.36
N GLY A 20 -39.59 -0.42 3.89
CA GLY A 20 -38.16 -0.40 3.59
C GLY A 20 -37.93 -0.67 2.10
N LEU A 21 -37.43 0.33 1.38
CA LEU A 21 -36.89 0.13 0.04
C LEU A 21 -35.55 -0.60 0.16
N ILE A 22 -35.51 -1.89 -0.19
CA ILE A 22 -34.25 -2.63 -0.29
C ILE A 22 -33.59 -2.25 -1.62
N LEU A 23 -32.67 -1.30 -1.59
CA LEU A 23 -31.83 -0.97 -2.74
C LEU A 23 -30.65 -1.95 -2.78
N GLY A 24 -30.76 -2.99 -3.61
CA GLY A 24 -29.68 -3.93 -3.85
C GLY A 24 -28.54 -3.29 -4.63
N CYS A 25 -27.50 -2.82 -3.95
CA CYS A 25 -26.25 -2.43 -4.60
C CYS A 25 -25.48 -3.72 -4.94
N ARG A 26 -25.58 -4.17 -6.19
CA ARG A 26 -24.65 -5.15 -6.73
C ARG A 26 -23.34 -4.41 -6.98
N ILE A 27 -22.36 -4.61 -6.11
CA ILE A 27 -20.98 -4.25 -6.42
C ILE A 27 -20.61 -5.14 -7.61
N ARG A 28 -20.65 -4.59 -8.83
CA ARG A 28 -19.94 -5.23 -9.93
C ARG A 28 -18.49 -5.13 -9.52
N GLU A 29 -17.92 -6.25 -9.12
CA GLU A 29 -16.49 -6.47 -9.21
C GLU A 29 -16.17 -6.31 -10.70
N SER A 30 -15.91 -5.07 -11.11
CA SER A 30 -15.19 -4.83 -12.34
C SER A 30 -13.85 -5.48 -12.08
N ALA A 31 -13.69 -6.72 -12.57
CA ALA A 31 -12.39 -7.31 -12.75
C ALA A 31 -11.55 -6.21 -13.40
N ALA A 32 -10.59 -5.69 -12.65
CA ALA A 32 -9.64 -4.75 -13.19
C ALA A 32 -9.15 -5.39 -14.46
N ALA A 33 -9.35 -4.73 -15.60
CA ALA A 33 -8.75 -5.15 -16.84
C ALA A 33 -7.27 -5.23 -16.54
N THR A 34 -6.73 -6.45 -16.40
CA THR A 34 -5.30 -6.66 -16.40
C THR A 34 -4.88 -6.12 -17.75
N PRO A 35 -4.07 -5.06 -17.85
CA PRO A 35 -3.59 -4.63 -19.15
C PRO A 35 -2.81 -5.81 -19.75
N GLN A 36 -3.46 -6.56 -20.65
CA GLN A 36 -2.81 -7.59 -21.45
C GLN A 36 -1.77 -6.88 -22.31
N GLY A 37 -0.50 -7.01 -21.90
CA GLY A 37 0.65 -6.36 -22.53
C GLY A 37 1.58 -5.63 -21.56
N ALA A 38 1.24 -5.49 -20.27
CA ALA A 38 2.21 -4.99 -19.31
C ALA A 38 3.28 -6.05 -19.05
N ALA A 39 4.55 -5.68 -19.24
CA ALA A 39 5.67 -6.51 -18.79
C ALA A 39 5.50 -6.86 -17.30
N ASP A 40 5.91 -8.06 -16.90
CA ASP A 40 5.81 -8.46 -15.50
C ASP A 40 6.58 -7.46 -14.61
N PRO A 41 5.98 -7.00 -13.49
CA PRO A 41 6.67 -6.11 -12.57
C PRO A 41 7.97 -6.74 -12.08
N PHE A 42 9.04 -5.95 -12.06
CA PHE A 42 10.32 -6.40 -11.53
C PHE A 42 10.24 -6.52 -10.00
N ALA A 43 10.29 -7.75 -9.48
CA ALA A 43 10.16 -8.04 -8.05
C ALA A 43 11.31 -8.93 -7.56
N PRO A 44 12.49 -8.35 -7.28
CA PRO A 44 13.69 -9.12 -6.91
C PRO A 44 13.61 -9.75 -5.52
N ASN A 45 12.70 -9.27 -4.66
CA ASN A 45 12.49 -9.80 -3.31
C ASN A 45 11.04 -9.52 -2.84
N ALA A 46 10.70 -10.00 -1.65
CA ALA A 46 9.36 -9.86 -1.09
C ALA A 46 8.98 -8.41 -0.71
N TRP A 47 9.96 -7.51 -0.58
CA TRP A 47 9.80 -6.17 -0.02
C TRP A 47 9.69 -5.07 -1.07
N LEU A 48 10.20 -5.30 -2.28
CA LEU A 48 10.32 -4.29 -3.31
C LEU A 48 9.82 -4.82 -4.65
N ARG A 49 8.98 -4.03 -5.31
CA ARG A 49 8.48 -4.27 -6.66
C ARG A 49 8.54 -2.98 -7.47
N VAL A 50 9.02 -3.04 -8.69
CA VAL A 50 9.07 -1.90 -9.62
C VAL A 50 8.16 -2.21 -10.80
N ALA A 51 7.17 -1.36 -11.02
CA ALA A 51 6.28 -1.48 -12.17
C ALA A 51 6.99 -1.02 -13.45
N PRO A 52 6.58 -1.51 -14.63
CA PRO A 52 7.12 -1.03 -15.91
C PRO A 52 6.92 0.48 -16.16
N SER A 53 5.97 1.10 -15.46
CA SER A 53 5.75 2.55 -15.46
C SER A 53 6.83 3.35 -14.71
N GLY A 54 7.73 2.69 -13.98
CA GLY A 54 8.71 3.32 -13.10
C GLY A 54 8.20 3.57 -11.68
N GLU A 55 6.96 3.20 -11.36
CA GLU A 55 6.46 3.27 -9.98
C GLU A 55 7.08 2.19 -9.11
N VAL A 56 7.56 2.59 -7.93
CA VAL A 56 8.21 1.69 -6.96
C VAL A 56 7.24 1.39 -5.83
N PHE A 57 6.97 0.12 -5.58
CA PHE A 57 6.14 -0.36 -4.50
C PHE A 57 7.00 -1.02 -3.43
N ILE A 58 6.94 -0.50 -2.21
CA ILE A 58 7.57 -1.12 -1.04
C ILE A 58 6.52 -1.75 -0.15
N THR A 59 6.79 -2.94 0.35
CA THR A 59 5.94 -3.60 1.34
C THR A 59 6.54 -3.38 2.73
N VAL A 60 5.73 -2.91 3.68
CA VAL A 60 6.17 -2.68 5.06
C VAL A 60 5.39 -3.59 6.01
N ALA A 61 6.11 -4.40 6.79
CA ALA A 61 5.52 -5.31 7.77
C ALA A 61 4.93 -4.58 8.98
N LYS A 62 5.64 -3.56 9.48
CA LYS A 62 5.22 -2.83 10.68
C LYS A 62 4.03 -1.92 10.36
N PRO A 63 2.89 -2.08 11.06
CA PRO A 63 1.81 -1.11 10.95
C PRO A 63 2.31 0.28 11.37
N ASP A 64 1.66 1.32 10.87
CA ASP A 64 1.96 2.69 11.28
C ASP A 64 0.76 3.25 12.04
N ILE A 65 0.97 3.58 13.31
CA ILE A 65 -0.03 4.13 14.22
C ILE A 65 0.21 5.62 14.49
N GLY A 66 0.84 6.32 13.54
CA GLY A 66 1.24 7.73 13.66
C GLY A 66 2.71 7.93 14.04
N THR A 67 3.52 6.88 13.92
CA THR A 67 4.96 6.91 14.22
C THR A 67 5.81 7.35 13.02
N GLY A 68 5.25 7.35 11.82
CA GLY A 68 5.94 7.74 10.58
C GLY A 68 6.88 6.67 10.03
N VAL A 69 6.76 5.41 10.47
CA VAL A 69 7.62 4.30 10.05
C VAL A 69 7.54 4.08 8.54
N ARG A 70 6.34 4.16 7.95
CA ARG A 70 6.17 4.00 6.50
C ARG A 70 6.91 5.08 5.72
N THR A 71 6.81 6.32 6.20
CA THR A 71 7.48 7.46 5.58
C THR A 71 8.99 7.31 5.65
N SER A 72 9.55 7.02 6.82
CA SER A 72 11.00 6.85 7.00
C SER A 72 11.55 5.71 6.13
N LEU A 73 10.85 4.58 6.08
CA LEU A 73 11.29 3.43 5.30
C LEU A 73 11.23 3.67 3.80
N ALA A 74 10.23 4.39 3.31
CA ALA A 74 10.18 4.79 1.91
C ALA A 74 11.34 5.72 1.53
N MET A 75 11.82 6.58 2.44
CA MET A 75 12.85 7.56 2.10
C MET A 75 14.17 6.84 1.91
N ILE A 76 14.44 5.87 2.80
CA ILE A 76 15.56 4.96 2.69
C ILE A 76 15.55 4.24 1.34
N VAL A 77 14.41 3.69 0.92
CA VAL A 77 14.33 2.97 -0.36
C VAL A 77 14.49 3.91 -1.56
N ALA A 78 13.89 5.09 -1.52
CA ALA A 78 14.03 6.10 -2.58
C ALA A 78 15.50 6.50 -2.77
N GLU A 79 16.23 6.71 -1.67
CA GLU A 79 17.64 7.07 -1.67
C GLU A 79 18.52 5.93 -2.23
N GLU A 80 18.27 4.68 -1.81
CA GLU A 80 19.03 3.52 -2.29
C GLU A 80 18.79 3.20 -3.76
N LEU A 81 17.58 3.46 -4.27
CA LEU A 81 17.25 3.32 -5.68
C LEU A 81 17.70 4.52 -6.53
N GLY A 82 17.89 5.69 -5.91
CA GLY A 82 18.17 6.94 -6.61
C GLY A 82 16.96 7.48 -7.38
N VAL A 83 15.75 7.26 -6.87
CA VAL A 83 14.50 7.72 -7.50
C VAL A 83 13.87 8.88 -6.73
N ALA A 84 13.03 9.66 -7.42
CA ALA A 84 12.24 10.70 -6.77
C ALA A 84 11.31 10.08 -5.72
N TRP A 85 11.20 10.71 -4.55
CA TRP A 85 10.40 10.23 -3.43
C TRP A 85 8.93 9.98 -3.81
N GLU A 86 8.39 10.79 -4.72
CA GLU A 86 7.00 10.74 -5.19
C GLU A 86 6.69 9.46 -5.99
N SER A 87 7.72 8.79 -6.51
CA SER A 87 7.59 7.52 -7.24
C SER A 87 7.44 6.30 -6.33
N VAL A 88 7.69 6.46 -5.02
CA VAL A 88 7.68 5.37 -4.04
C VAL A 88 6.33 5.30 -3.33
N LYS A 89 5.62 4.19 -3.52
CA LYS A 89 4.35 3.85 -2.88
C LYS A 89 4.57 2.79 -1.81
N VAL A 90 3.94 2.99 -0.65
CA VAL A 90 4.04 2.07 0.49
C VAL A 90 2.78 1.22 0.58
N GLU A 91 2.97 -0.09 0.53
CA GLU A 91 1.96 -1.12 0.75
C GLU A 91 2.13 -1.73 2.14
N GLN A 92 1.01 -2.02 2.81
CA GLN A 92 1.03 -2.74 4.07
C GLN A 92 1.14 -4.24 3.79
N ALA A 93 2.09 -4.90 4.44
CA ALA A 93 2.20 -6.35 4.34
C ALA A 93 0.95 -7.06 4.90
N VAL A 94 0.54 -8.13 4.23
CA VAL A 94 -0.40 -9.11 4.79
C VAL A 94 0.29 -9.98 5.83
N ALA A 95 -0.46 -10.51 6.80
CA ALA A 95 0.07 -11.36 7.85
C ALA A 95 0.60 -12.69 7.28
N ASP A 96 1.89 -12.72 6.95
CA ASP A 96 2.59 -13.83 6.34
C ASP A 96 3.98 -13.96 6.97
N ALA A 97 4.43 -15.19 7.20
CA ALA A 97 5.71 -15.49 7.82
C ALA A 97 6.91 -14.87 7.08
N LYS A 98 6.82 -14.68 5.75
CA LYS A 98 7.90 -14.07 4.94
C LYS A 98 8.21 -12.61 5.33
N TYR A 99 7.25 -11.93 5.94
CA TYR A 99 7.40 -10.54 6.39
C TYR A 99 7.81 -10.41 7.86
N GLY A 100 7.95 -11.53 8.57
CA GLY A 100 8.35 -11.55 9.97
C GLY A 100 7.32 -10.92 10.91
N SER A 101 7.80 -10.46 12.07
CA SER A 101 6.93 -9.94 13.13
C SER A 101 6.34 -8.56 12.77
N MET A 102 5.03 -8.43 12.95
CA MET A 102 4.29 -7.17 12.79
C MET A 102 4.17 -6.36 14.07
N MET A 103 4.82 -6.78 15.16
CA MET A 103 4.76 -6.10 16.45
C MET A 103 5.44 -4.73 16.41
N ILE A 104 4.77 -3.74 17.02
CA ILE A 104 5.26 -2.38 17.23
C ILE A 104 5.51 -2.18 18.73
N GLY A 105 6.68 -1.68 19.07
CA GLY A 105 7.07 -1.42 20.46
C GLY A 105 8.56 -1.17 20.62
N GLY A 106 8.95 -0.62 21.77
CA GLY A 106 10.36 -0.41 22.16
C GLY A 106 11.17 0.47 21.20
N SER A 107 10.53 1.34 20.41
CA SER A 107 11.18 2.18 19.40
C SER A 107 12.03 1.39 18.40
N THR A 108 11.61 0.15 18.09
CA THR A 108 12.39 -0.76 17.22
C THR A 108 11.92 -0.81 15.78
N SER A 109 10.77 -0.21 15.42
CA SER A 109 10.12 -0.42 14.13
C SER A 109 10.98 -0.09 12.91
N VAL A 110 11.63 1.07 12.88
CA VAL A 110 12.57 1.43 11.81
C VAL A 110 13.83 0.55 11.90
N ARG A 111 14.40 0.40 13.10
CA ARG A 111 15.62 -0.38 13.35
C ARG A 111 15.51 -1.85 12.90
N SER A 112 14.34 -2.47 13.04
CA SER A 112 14.14 -3.86 12.63
C SER A 112 13.88 -4.01 11.13
N SER A 113 13.42 -2.93 10.46
CA SER A 113 12.88 -3.01 9.09
C SER A 113 13.75 -2.29 8.06
N TRP A 114 14.65 -1.40 8.47
CA TRP A 114 15.47 -0.60 7.55
C TRP A 114 16.42 -1.48 6.73
N ARG A 115 17.10 -2.45 7.36
CA ARG A 115 18.16 -3.22 6.70
C ARG A 115 17.64 -4.06 5.53
N PRO A 116 16.55 -4.86 5.68
CA PRO A 116 15.99 -5.59 4.55
C PRO A 116 15.55 -4.70 3.39
N LEU A 117 14.95 -3.54 3.67
CA LEU A 117 14.48 -2.61 2.64
C LEU A 117 15.63 -1.86 1.96
N ARG A 118 16.68 -1.52 2.71
CA ARG A 118 17.90 -0.92 2.17
C ARG A 118 18.61 -1.86 1.22
N GLU A 119 18.84 -3.10 1.67
CA GLU A 119 19.47 -4.15 0.85
C GLU A 119 18.62 -4.46 -0.39
N ALA A 120 17.29 -4.49 -0.24
CA ALA A 120 16.36 -4.64 -1.36
C ALA A 120 16.50 -3.52 -2.40
N GLY A 121 16.58 -2.26 -1.96
CA GLY A 121 16.77 -1.10 -2.83
C GLY A 121 18.11 -1.15 -3.57
N ALA A 122 19.20 -1.39 -2.85
CA ALA A 122 20.54 -1.48 -3.43
C ALA A 122 20.66 -2.62 -4.45
N ALA A 123 20.12 -3.80 -4.13
CA ALA A 123 20.12 -4.95 -5.03
C ALA A 123 19.29 -4.67 -6.30
N ALA A 124 18.12 -4.07 -6.16
CA ALA A 124 17.29 -3.69 -7.29
C ALA A 124 17.98 -2.66 -8.19
N ARG A 125 18.65 -1.65 -7.61
CA ARG A 125 19.42 -0.67 -8.37
C ARG A 125 20.53 -1.34 -9.19
N ALA A 126 21.29 -2.24 -8.57
CA ALA A 126 22.36 -2.98 -9.26
C ALA A 126 21.81 -3.80 -10.43
N MET A 127 20.71 -4.54 -10.22
CA MET A 127 20.07 -5.35 -11.27
C MET A 127 19.52 -4.49 -12.40
N LEU A 128 18.92 -3.33 -12.10
CA LEU A 128 18.40 -2.42 -13.13
C LEU A 128 19.51 -1.78 -13.96
N ILE A 129 20.64 -1.42 -13.33
CA ILE A 129 21.82 -0.90 -14.05
C ILE A 129 22.42 -1.99 -14.95
N GLU A 130 22.55 -3.22 -14.45
CA GLU A 130 23.03 -4.36 -15.23
C GLU A 130 22.12 -4.61 -16.44
N ALA A 131 20.80 -4.64 -16.24
CA ALA A 131 19.82 -4.82 -17.30
C ALA A 131 19.87 -3.68 -18.35
N LEU A 132 20.11 -2.44 -17.91
CA LEU A 132 20.31 -1.31 -18.81
C LEU A 132 21.58 -1.49 -19.64
N MET A 133 22.71 -1.90 -19.03
CA MET A 133 23.96 -2.14 -19.74
C MET A 133 23.82 -3.27 -20.78
N THR A 134 23.08 -4.33 -20.47
CA THR A 134 22.86 -5.44 -21.42
C THR A 134 21.94 -5.05 -22.58
N ASN A 135 20.94 -4.20 -22.36
CA ASN A 135 19.95 -3.84 -23.38
C ASN A 135 20.33 -2.57 -24.17
N HIS A 136 21.10 -1.67 -23.57
CA HIS A 136 21.47 -0.36 -24.12
C HIS A 136 22.96 -0.06 -23.90
N PRO A 137 23.88 -0.81 -24.55
CA PRO A 137 25.33 -0.70 -24.30
C PRO A 137 25.94 0.67 -24.65
N HIS A 138 25.22 1.51 -25.39
CA HIS A 138 25.68 2.86 -25.80
C HIS A 138 25.11 4.01 -24.95
N ASP A 139 24.13 3.75 -24.07
CA ASP A 139 23.43 4.78 -23.28
C ASP A 139 23.82 4.74 -21.78
N CYS A 140 25.09 4.45 -21.48
CA CYS A 140 25.54 4.30 -20.08
C CYS A 140 25.56 5.68 -19.37
N PRO A 141 24.80 5.88 -18.27
CA PRO A 141 24.89 7.09 -17.47
C PRO A 141 26.18 7.06 -16.64
N VAL A 142 27.01 8.10 -16.81
CA VAL A 142 28.23 8.35 -16.02
C VAL A 142 27.93 8.75 -14.57
#